data_AF-A0A3C0WAM7-F1
#
_entry.id   AF-A0A3C0WAM7-F1
#
_cell.length_a   1.000
_cell.length_b   1.000
_cell.length_c   1.000
_cell.angle_alpha   90.00
_cell.angle_beta   90.00
_cell.angle_gamma   90.00
#
_symmetry.space_group_name_H-M   'P 1'
#
loop_
_entity.id
_entity.type
_entity.pdbx_description
1 polymer ?
#
loop_
_entity_poly.entity_id
_entity_poly.type
_entity_poly.pdbx_seq_one_letter_code
_entity_poly.pdbx_strand_id
1 'polypeptide(L)'
;MNWVLIAAASVLSGALGAMGLGGGGILLLVLVWVGWPQMTAQGINLLMILPVGALGLYFHRKNGLTDPKAAAPLLWGGLPGVLLGVLLGKQLGESTLRTCFGVLILLLAARELWLGIGAIRRDGWRLKAPPEPGQNE
;
A
#
# COMPACT_ATOMS: atom_id res chain seq x y z
N MET A 1 20.65 9.67 -14.92
CA MET A 1 19.60 8.64 -14.68
C MET A 1 20.18 7.60 -13.73
N ASN A 2 19.94 7.70 -12.42
CA ASN A 2 20.55 6.77 -11.45
C ASN A 2 19.68 5.52 -11.28
N TRP A 3 19.84 4.55 -12.20
CA TRP A 3 19.20 3.22 -12.14
C TRP A 3 19.40 2.52 -10.79
N VAL A 4 20.53 2.79 -10.13
CA VAL A 4 20.86 2.29 -8.79
C VAL A 4 19.83 2.75 -7.74
N LEU A 5 19.36 4.01 -7.81
CA LEU A 5 18.34 4.53 -6.88
C LEU A 5 16.99 3.85 -7.09
N ILE A 6 16.59 3.63 -8.34
CA ILE A 6 15.32 2.97 -8.68
C ILE A 6 15.35 1.51 -8.21
N ALA A 7 16.46 0.80 -8.44
CA ALA A 7 16.65 -0.57 -7.98
C ALA A 7 16.61 -0.66 -6.45
N ALA A 8 17.34 0.22 -5.75
CA ALA A 8 17.36 0.25 -4.29
C ALA A 8 15.97 0.56 -3.70
N ALA A 9 15.27 1.56 -4.25
CA ALA A 9 13.92 1.91 -3.84
C ALA A 9 12.93 0.77 -4.08
N SER A 10 13.07 0.03 -5.19
CA SER A 10 12.20 -1.12 -5.49
C SER A 10 12.41 -2.26 -4.49
N VAL A 11 13.67 -2.53 -4.10
CA VAL A 11 13.98 -3.57 -3.09
C VAL A 11 13.45 -3.17 -1.71
N LEU A 12 13.70 -1.93 -1.28
CA LEU A 12 13.21 -1.40 0.00
C LEU A 12 11.67 -1.39 0.07
N SER A 13 11.03 -0.92 -1.01
CA SER A 13 9.58 -0.96 -1.16
C SER A 13 9.07 -2.40 -1.10
N GLY A 14 9.72 -3.34 -1.78
CA GLY A 14 9.32 -4.75 -1.75
C GLY A 14 9.40 -5.35 -0.34
N ALA A 15 10.48 -5.06 0.38
CA ALA A 15 10.68 -5.52 1.76
C ALA A 15 9.63 -4.93 2.71
N LEU A 16 9.37 -3.62 2.64
CA LEU A 16 8.35 -2.96 3.46
C LEU A 16 6.93 -3.41 3.09
N GLY A 17 6.70 -3.70 1.81
CA GLY A 17 5.47 -4.34 1.33
C GLY A 17 5.27 -5.74 1.94
N ALA A 18 6.32 -6.55 2.00
CA ALA A 18 6.28 -7.87 2.63
C ALA A 18 6.02 -7.81 4.14
N MET A 19 6.43 -6.73 4.81
CA MET A 19 6.13 -6.48 6.22
C MET A 19 4.69 -5.96 6.47
N GLY A 20 3.86 -5.86 5.42
CA GLY A 20 2.48 -5.37 5.53
C GLY A 20 2.35 -3.85 5.67
N LEU A 21 3.46 -3.11 5.61
CA LEU A 21 3.51 -1.64 5.73
C LEU A 21 3.09 -0.91 4.44
N GLY A 22 2.91 -1.62 3.32
CA GLY A 22 2.44 -1.03 2.07
C GLY A 22 3.54 -0.28 1.31
N GLY A 23 4.64 -0.97 0.97
CA GLY A 23 5.81 -0.36 0.32
C GLY A 23 5.55 0.34 -1.01
N GLY A 24 4.44 0.08 -1.69
CA GLY A 24 4.11 0.75 -2.95
C GLY A 24 3.99 2.28 -2.86
N GLY A 25 3.61 2.82 -1.69
CA GLY A 25 3.61 4.26 -1.47
C GLY A 25 5.01 4.89 -1.62
N ILE A 26 6.04 4.21 -1.11
CA ILE A 26 7.44 4.66 -1.21
C ILE A 26 7.92 4.59 -2.66
N LEU A 27 7.60 3.51 -3.37
CA LEU A 27 7.94 3.36 -4.78
C LEU A 27 7.34 4.50 -5.61
N LEU A 28 6.07 4.83 -5.38
CA LEU A 28 5.41 5.96 -6.04
C LEU A 28 6.12 7.29 -5.78
N LEU A 29 6.46 7.60 -4.53
CA LEU A 29 7.17 8.83 -4.18
C LEU A 29 8.52 8.93 -4.92
N VAL A 30 9.27 7.83 -4.98
CA VAL A 30 10.56 7.80 -5.69
C VAL A 30 10.39 7.98 -7.19
N LEU A 31 9.44 7.29 -7.83
CA LEU A 31 9.24 7.39 -9.27
C LEU A 31 8.82 8.81 -9.69
N VAL A 32 7.89 9.41 -8.94
CA VAL A 32 7.45 10.79 -9.19
C VAL A 32 8.58 11.78 -8.94
N TRP A 33 9.41 11.55 -7.91
CA TRP A 33 10.58 12.39 -7.63
C TRP A 33 11.63 12.33 -8.75
N VAL A 34 11.81 11.17 -9.38
CA VAL A 34 12.69 10.99 -10.54
C VAL A 34 12.10 11.59 -11.83
N GLY A 35 10.87 12.12 -11.79
CA GLY A 35 10.23 12.80 -12.91
C GLY A 35 9.43 11.88 -13.84
N TRP A 36 9.07 10.67 -13.39
CA TRP A 36 8.19 9.81 -14.16
C TRP A 36 6.75 10.35 -14.15
N PRO A 37 6.00 10.21 -15.26
CA PRO A 37 4.59 10.57 -15.30
C PRO A 37 3.80 9.82 -14.23
N GLN A 38 2.89 10.53 -13.56
CA GLN A 38 2.12 9.99 -12.44
C GLN A 38 1.37 8.69 -12.80
N MET A 39 0.76 8.66 -13.99
CA MET A 39 0.02 7.48 -14.49
C MET A 39 0.95 6.28 -14.69
N THR A 40 2.14 6.50 -15.26
CA THR A 40 3.14 5.45 -15.48
C THR A 40 3.70 4.94 -14.15
N ALA A 41 3.95 5.83 -13.20
CA ALA A 41 4.40 5.46 -11.86
C ALA A 41 3.38 4.57 -11.13
N GLN A 42 2.08 4.88 -11.25
CA GLN A 42 1.00 4.05 -10.72
C GLN A 42 0.92 2.68 -11.38
N GLY A 43 1.10 2.60 -12.70
CA GLY A 43 1.15 1.34 -13.42
C GLY A 43 2.31 0.45 -12.98
N ILE A 44 3.52 1.01 -12.87
CA ILE A 44 4.72 0.28 -12.40
C ILE A 44 4.50 -0.21 -10.96
N ASN A 45 3.95 0.63 -10.09
CA ASN A 45 3.65 0.26 -8.72
C ASN A 45 2.66 -0.91 -8.64
N LEU A 46 1.63 -0.93 -9.48
CA LEU A 46 0.66 -2.02 -9.51
C LEU A 46 1.30 -3.34 -9.99
N LEU A 47 2.12 -3.29 -11.03
CA LEU A 47 2.88 -4.44 -11.52
C LEU A 47 3.81 -5.02 -10.46
N MET A 48 4.40 -4.16 -9.62
CA MET A 48 5.30 -4.58 -8.54
C MET A 48 4.56 -5.26 -7.39
N ILE A 49 3.39 -4.74 -7.01
CA ILE A 49 2.58 -5.33 -5.92
C ILE A 49 1.90 -6.63 -6.36
N LEU A 50 1.54 -6.78 -7.64
CA LEU A 50 0.83 -7.95 -8.15
C LEU A 50 1.46 -9.31 -7.78
N PRO A 51 2.77 -9.59 -8.01
CA PRO A 51 3.39 -10.85 -7.63
C PRO A 51 3.43 -11.04 -6.10
N VAL A 52 3.64 -9.97 -5.34
CA VAL A 52 3.65 -10.01 -3.87
C VAL A 52 2.26 -10.40 -3.35
N GLY A 53 1.21 -9.78 -3.91
CA GLY A 53 -0.18 -10.10 -3.59
C GLY A 53 -0.56 -11.53 -4.00
N ALA A 54 -0.10 -11.99 -5.17
CA ALA A 54 -0.34 -13.36 -5.62
C ALA A 54 0.31 -14.40 -4.70
N LEU A 55 1.57 -14.19 -4.29
CA LEU A 55 2.25 -15.04 -3.32
C LEU A 55 1.56 -14.98 -1.95
N GLY A 56 1.19 -13.78 -1.50
CA GLY A 56 0.44 -13.59 -0.26
C GLY A 56 -0.87 -14.38 -0.26
N LEU A 57 -1.65 -14.30 -1.35
CA LEU A 57 -2.88 -15.06 -1.53
C LEU A 57 -2.61 -16.57 -1.54
N TYR A 58 -1.57 -17.02 -2.23
CA TYR A 58 -1.19 -18.43 -2.28
C TYR A 58 -0.87 -18.97 -0.87
N PHE A 59 -0.04 -18.26 -0.09
CA PHE A 59 0.31 -18.68 1.26
C PHE A 59 -0.88 -18.62 2.23
N HIS A 60 -1.71 -17.56 2.17
CA HIS A 60 -2.91 -17.46 3.00
C HIS A 60 -3.93 -18.56 2.68
N ARG A 61 -4.08 -18.90 1.39
CA ARG A 61 -4.96 -20.00 0.96
C ARG A 61 -4.42 -21.35 1.43
N LYS A 62 -3.11 -21.58 1.34
CA LYS A 62 -2.46 -22.81 1.82
C LYS A 62 -2.63 -22.99 3.34
N ASN A 63 -2.62 -21.88 4.09
CA ASN A 63 -2.77 -21.89 5.56
C ASN A 63 -4.24 -21.87 6.03
N GLY A 64 -5.23 -21.94 5.13
CA GLY A 64 -6.65 -21.93 5.49
C GLY A 64 -7.17 -20.59 6.03
N LEU A 65 -6.41 -19.50 5.87
CA LEU A 65 -6.72 -18.16 6.38
C LEU A 65 -7.55 -17.32 5.40
N THR A 66 -8.05 -17.93 4.32
CA THR A 66 -8.83 -17.23 3.29
C THR A 66 -10.32 -17.52 3.47
N ASP A 67 -11.11 -16.48 3.74
CA ASP A 67 -12.58 -16.58 3.73
C ASP A 67 -13.14 -16.18 2.34
N PRO A 68 -13.56 -17.14 1.51
CA PRO A 68 -14.12 -16.85 0.19
C PRO A 68 -15.44 -16.08 0.25
N LYS A 69 -16.18 -16.14 1.37
CA LYS A 69 -17.43 -15.37 1.54
C LYS A 69 -17.14 -13.88 1.73
N ALA A 70 -16.03 -13.53 2.36
CA ALA A 70 -15.53 -12.15 2.43
C ALA A 70 -14.85 -11.71 1.13
N ALA A 71 -14.17 -12.62 0.42
CA ALA A 71 -13.46 -12.29 -0.81
C ALA A 71 -14.40 -11.90 -1.97
N ALA A 72 -15.54 -12.58 -2.11
CA ALA A 72 -16.50 -12.32 -3.19
C ALA A 72 -17.01 -10.87 -3.23
N PRO A 73 -17.58 -10.28 -2.15
CA PRO A 73 -18.02 -8.88 -2.18
C PRO A 73 -16.86 -7.90 -2.38
N LEU A 74 -15.66 -8.20 -1.88
CA LEU A 74 -14.46 -7.40 -2.14
C LEU A 74 -14.08 -7.38 -3.62
N LEU A 75 -14.13 -8.53 -4.29
CA LEU A 75 -13.86 -8.63 -5.73
C LEU A 75 -14.90 -7.87 -6.54
N TRP A 76 -16.19 -8.05 -6.21
CA TRP A 76 -17.29 -7.38 -6.90
C TRP A 76 -17.29 -5.85 -6.71
N GLY A 77 -16.86 -5.34 -5.56
CA GLY A 77 -16.70 -3.90 -5.35
C GLY A 77 -15.39 -3.35 -5.95
N GLY A 78 -14.30 -4.10 -5.81
CA GLY A 78 -12.96 -3.68 -6.21
C GLY A 78 -12.77 -3.64 -7.72
N LEU A 79 -13.25 -4.64 -8.47
CA LEU A 79 -13.06 -4.72 -9.92
C LEU A 79 -13.67 -3.53 -10.67
N PRO A 80 -14.96 -3.16 -10.50
CA PRO A 80 -15.52 -1.97 -11.13
C PRO A 80 -14.91 -0.68 -10.59
N GLY A 81 -14.54 -0.62 -9.30
CA GLY A 81 -13.86 0.53 -8.71
C GLY A 81 -12.51 0.82 -9.37
N VAL A 82 -11.70 -0.21 -9.61
CA VAL A 82 -10.41 -0.10 -10.32
C VAL A 82 -10.63 0.31 -11.77
N LEU A 83 -11.60 -0.30 -12.47
CA LEU A 83 -11.92 0.05 -13.86
C LEU A 83 -12.34 1.51 -14.00
N LEU A 84 -13.26 1.98 -13.15
CA LEU A 84 -13.69 3.38 -13.11
C LEU A 84 -12.53 4.31 -12.74
N GLY A 85 -11.71 3.93 -11.76
CA GLY A 85 -10.54 4.70 -11.36
C GLY A 85 -9.52 4.88 -12.48
N VAL A 86 -9.24 3.82 -13.26
CA VAL A 86 -8.35 3.89 -14.42
C VAL A 86 -8.95 4.75 -15.54
N LEU A 87 -10.24 4.60 -15.82
CA LEU A 87 -10.92 5.39 -16.85
C LEU A 87 -10.94 6.88 -16.51
N LEU A 88 -11.31 7.22 -15.28
CA LEU A 88 -11.28 8.60 -14.77
C LEU A 88 -9.85 9.13 -14.75
N GLY A 89 -8.89 8.33 -14.27
CA GLY A 89 -7.48 8.70 -14.25
C GLY A 89 -6.92 9.05 -15.62
N LYS A 90 -7.32 8.34 -16.68
CA LYS A 90 -6.91 8.63 -18.07
C LYS A 90 -7.47 9.95 -18.60
N GLN A 91 -8.65 10.37 -18.12
CA GLN A 91 -9.27 11.64 -18.50
C GLN A 91 -8.68 12.83 -17.72
N LEU A 92 -8.14 12.57 -16.53
CA LEU A 92 -7.47 13.59 -15.72
C LEU A 92 -6.07 13.87 -16.30
N GLY A 93 -5.79 15.14 -16.56
CA GLY A 93 -4.45 15.57 -16.97
C GLY A 93 -3.39 15.26 -15.91
N GLU A 94 -2.13 15.13 -16.33
CA GLU A 94 -1.01 14.74 -15.47
C GLU A 94 -0.83 15.66 -14.24
N SER A 95 -1.02 16.96 -14.43
CA SER A 95 -0.96 17.95 -13.34
C SER A 95 -2.04 17.69 -12.28
N THR A 96 -3.28 17.45 -12.70
CA THR A 96 -4.39 17.15 -11.78
C THR A 96 -4.16 15.85 -11.04
N LEU A 97 -3.70 14.80 -11.73
CA LEU A 97 -3.44 13.50 -11.12
C LEU A 97 -2.33 13.58 -10.07
N ARG A 98 -1.27 14.36 -10.35
CA ARG A 98 -0.18 14.61 -9.42
C ARG A 98 -0.63 15.40 -8.19
N THR A 99 -1.46 16.43 -8.37
CA THR A 99 -2.03 17.20 -7.26
C THR A 99 -2.94 16.36 -6.39
N CYS A 100 -3.86 15.58 -6.99
CA CYS A 100 -4.74 14.66 -6.26
C CYS A 100 -3.94 13.64 -5.45
N PHE A 101 -2.88 13.07 -6.04
CA PHE A 101 -2.00 12.14 -5.33
C PHE A 101 -1.25 12.82 -4.18
N GLY A 102 -0.71 14.03 -4.40
CA GLY A 102 -0.04 14.80 -3.35
C GLY A 102 -0.96 15.09 -2.16
N VAL A 103 -2.20 15.52 -2.43
CA VAL A 103 -3.22 15.75 -1.39
C VAL A 103 -3.55 14.46 -0.65
N LEU A 104 -3.72 13.34 -1.37
CA LEU A 104 -3.99 12.04 -0.75
C LEU A 104 -2.87 11.60 0.20
N ILE A 105 -1.60 11.80 -0.20
CA ILE A 105 -0.45 11.48 0.66
C ILE A 105 -0.41 12.39 1.89
N LEU A 106 -0.69 13.68 1.76
CA LEU A 106 -0.74 14.60 2.90
C LEU A 106 -1.85 14.23 3.90
N LEU A 107 -3.03 13.87 3.39
CA LEU A 107 -4.14 13.41 4.23
C LEU A 107 -3.80 12.10 4.95
N LEU A 108 -3.17 11.15 4.25
CA LEU A 108 -2.73 9.90 4.85
C LEU A 108 -1.68 10.16 5.93
N ALA A 109 -0.69 11.00 5.66
CA ALA A 109 0.34 11.38 6.63
C ALA A 109 -0.27 12.06 7.87
N ALA A 110 -1.24 12.96 7.69
CA ALA A 110 -1.92 13.61 8.80
C ALA A 110 -2.75 12.62 9.63
N ARG A 111 -3.46 11.69 8.98
CA ARG A 111 -4.24 10.64 9.64
C ARG A 111 -3.35 9.70 10.46
N GLU A 112 -2.28 9.18 9.85
CA GLU A 112 -1.35 8.28 10.53
C GLU A 112 -0.63 8.97 11.68
N LEU A 113 -0.24 10.23 11.51
CA LEU A 113 0.35 11.03 12.59
C LEU A 113 -0.63 11.20 13.75
N TRP A 114 -1.90 11.50 13.45
CA TRP A 114 -2.91 11.67 14.50
C TRP A 114 -3.20 10.36 15.24
N LEU A 115 -3.33 9.26 14.51
CA LEU A 115 -3.49 7.92 15.11
C LEU A 115 -2.28 7.54 15.96
N GLY A 116 -1.07 7.78 15.47
CA GLY A 116 0.18 7.54 16.19
C GLY A 116 0.28 8.36 17.48
N ILE A 117 -0.03 9.67 17.41
CA ILE A 117 -0.06 10.53 18.61
C ILE A 117 -1.13 10.05 19.59
N GLY A 118 -2.30 9.64 19.10
CA GLY A 118 -3.39 9.09 19.92
C GLY A 118 -3.00 7.79 20.63
N ALA A 119 -2.31 6.88 19.92
CA ALA A 119 -1.79 5.64 20.47
C ALA A 119 -0.72 5.90 21.55
N ILE A 120 0.25 6.79 21.27
CA ILE A 120 1.29 7.18 22.22
C ILE A 120 0.69 7.83 23.47
N ARG A 121 -0.36 8.66 23.31
CA ARG A 121 -1.07 9.26 24.45
C ARG A 121 -1.89 8.27 25.28
N ARG A 122 -2.42 7.21 24.67
CA ARG A 122 -3.25 6.20 25.37
C ARG A 122 -2.41 5.15 26.10
N ASP A 123 -1.39 4.61 25.45
CA ASP A 123 -0.67 3.43 25.95
C ASP A 123 0.66 3.79 26.65
N GLY A 124 1.10 5.05 26.54
CA GLY A 124 2.47 5.44 26.87
C GLY A 124 3.48 4.66 26.00
N TRP A 125 4.77 4.88 26.18
CA TRP A 125 5.82 4.15 25.45
C TRP A 125 5.91 2.64 25.79
N ARG A 126 4.86 2.04 26.37
CA ARG A 126 4.81 0.62 26.70
C ARG A 126 4.27 -0.16 25.49
N LEU A 127 5.19 -0.59 24.63
CA LEU A 127 4.95 -1.70 23.69
C LEU A 127 4.61 -2.94 24.53
N LYS A 128 3.35 -3.10 24.92
CA LYS A 128 2.90 -4.29 25.65
C LYS A 128 2.99 -5.45 24.65
N ALA A 129 3.96 -6.34 24.84
CA ALA A 129 4.08 -7.54 24.04
C ALA A 129 2.72 -8.25 24.02
N PRO A 130 2.26 -8.76 22.86
CA PRO A 130 1.00 -9.51 22.80
C PRO A 130 1.06 -10.65 23.82
N PRO A 131 -0.02 -10.91 24.57
CA PRO A 131 -0.04 -12.01 25.52
C PRO A 131 0.26 -13.32 24.78
N GLU A 132 1.13 -14.15 25.36
CA GLU A 132 1.49 -15.44 24.76
C GLU A 132 0.22 -16.29 24.56
N PRO A 133 0.00 -16.86 23.37
CA PRO A 133 -1.14 -17.72 23.14
C PRO A 133 -0.96 -19.00 23.96
N GLY A 134 -1.65 -19.09 25.11
CA GLY A 134 -1.58 -20.24 26.02
C GLY A 134 -1.77 -19.95 27.51
N GLN A 135 -1.88 -18.68 27.95
CA GLN A 135 -2.00 -18.35 29.39
C GLN A 135 -3.43 -18.30 29.97
N ASN A 136 -4.44 -18.72 29.20
CA ASN A 136 -5.77 -19.00 29.73
C ASN A 136 -6.07 -20.49 29.51
N GLU A 137 -5.42 -21.34 30.30
CA GLU A 137 -6.01 -22.63 30.71
C GLU A 137 -7.25 -22.37 31.58
#